data_AF-A0A843JUL6-F1
#
_entry.id   AF-A0A843JUL6-F1
#
_cell.length_a   1.000
_cell.length_b   1.000
_cell.length_c   1.000
_cell.angle_alpha   90.00
_cell.angle_beta   90.00
_cell.angle_gamma   90.00
#
_symmetry.space_group_name_H-M   'P 1'
#
loop_
_entity.id
_entity.type
_entity.pdbx_description
1 polymer ?
#
loop_
_entity_poly.entity_id
_entity_poly.type
_entity_poly.pdbx_seq_one_letter_code
_entity_poly.pdbx_strand_id
1 'polypeptide(L)'
;MFPGVNPRQMQGMLKKMGISQEEINASRVIIEKTDNSRIIIDNPSVTKIKMQGQETFQIAGDISEESAKEETSEEDIKMIIEKTG
;
A
#
# COMPACT_ATOMS: atom_id res chain seq x y z
N MET A 1 -27.19 -6.22 2.61
CA MET A 1 -26.58 -7.21 3.53
C MET A 1 -27.64 -8.28 3.77
N PHE A 2 -27.43 -9.51 3.26
CA PHE A 2 -28.47 -10.56 3.22
C PHE A 2 -28.77 -11.06 4.65
N PRO A 3 -30.03 -10.97 5.13
CA PRO A 3 -30.38 -11.41 6.47
C PRO A 3 -30.43 -12.94 6.53
N GLY A 4 -29.74 -13.55 7.50
CA GLY A 4 -29.95 -14.95 7.89
C GLY A 4 -28.85 -15.96 7.56
N VAL A 5 -27.69 -15.55 7.00
CA VAL A 5 -26.61 -16.51 6.71
C VAL A 5 -25.65 -16.65 7.89
N ASN A 6 -25.53 -17.86 8.43
CA ASN A 6 -24.63 -18.17 9.54
C ASN A 6 -23.17 -17.90 9.11
N PRO A 7 -22.35 -17.15 9.89
CA PRO A 7 -20.98 -16.77 9.52
C PRO A 7 -20.09 -17.94 9.10
N ARG A 8 -20.25 -19.11 9.74
CA ARG A 8 -19.51 -20.34 9.39
C ARG A 8 -19.89 -20.91 8.03
N GLN A 9 -21.16 -20.78 7.64
CA GLN A 9 -21.63 -21.21 6.32
C GLN A 9 -21.10 -20.29 5.21
N MET A 10 -21.06 -18.97 5.46
CA MET A 10 -20.45 -18.02 4.52
C MET A 10 -18.96 -18.29 4.31
N GLN A 11 -18.21 -18.55 5.38
CA GLN A 11 -16.78 -18.84 5.29
C GLN A 11 -16.50 -20.11 4.47
N GLY A 12 -17.31 -21.15 4.65
CA GLY A 12 -17.25 -22.37 3.85
C GLY A 12 -17.63 -22.15 2.38
N MET A 13 -18.61 -21.27 2.11
CA MET A 13 -19.03 -20.91 0.76
C MET A 13 -17.95 -20.12 0.02
N LEU A 14 -17.34 -19.13 0.67
CA LEU A 14 -16.22 -18.35 0.12
C LEU A 14 -15.04 -19.25 -0.23
N LYS A 15 -14.69 -20.18 0.65
CA LYS A 15 -13.61 -21.16 0.39
C LYS A 15 -13.92 -22.07 -0.80
N LYS A 16 -15.18 -22.50 -0.97
CA LYS A 16 -15.63 -23.27 -2.15
C LYS A 16 -15.58 -22.47 -3.45
N MET A 17 -15.76 -21.15 -3.38
CA MET A 17 -15.60 -20.24 -4.52
C MET A 17 -14.12 -19.90 -4.82
N GLY A 18 -13.17 -20.51 -4.09
CA GLY A 18 -11.75 -20.25 -4.26
C GLY A 18 -11.32 -18.90 -3.69
N ILE A 19 -12.11 -18.33 -2.78
CA ILE A 19 -11.80 -17.08 -2.07
C ILE A 19 -11.19 -17.42 -0.72
N SER A 20 -9.95 -16.98 -0.48
CA SER A 20 -9.30 -17.05 0.83
C SER A 20 -8.89 -15.67 1.30
N GLN A 21 -9.09 -15.40 2.59
CA GLN A 21 -8.64 -14.17 3.24
C GLN A 21 -7.62 -14.51 4.32
N GLU A 22 -6.57 -13.70 4.41
CA GLU A 22 -5.47 -13.84 5.36
C GLU A 22 -5.09 -12.46 5.91
N GLU A 23 -5.06 -12.32 7.23
CA GLU A 23 -4.52 -11.12 7.89
C GLU A 23 -2.99 -11.16 7.86
N ILE A 24 -2.38 -10.04 7.50
CA ILE A 24 -0.92 -9.87 7.44
C ILE A 24 -0.51 -8.91 8.55
N ASN A 25 0.33 -9.40 9.46
CA ASN A 25 0.99 -8.58 10.47
C ASN A 25 2.15 -7.81 9.82
N ALA A 26 1.85 -6.63 9.26
CA ALA A 26 2.83 -5.74 8.66
C ALA A 26 3.20 -4.61 9.63
N SER A 27 4.48 -4.23 9.69
CA SER A 27 4.93 -3.06 10.45
C SER A 27 4.74 -1.75 9.68
N ARG A 28 4.78 -1.79 8.35
CA ARG A 28 4.68 -0.63 7.44
C ARG A 28 4.30 -1.10 6.04
N VAL A 29 3.58 -0.26 5.29
CA VAL A 29 3.39 -0.41 3.83
C VAL A 29 3.97 0.81 3.12
N ILE A 30 4.68 0.58 2.02
CA ILE A 30 5.22 1.63 1.15
C ILE A 30 4.68 1.38 -0.25
N ILE A 31 4.07 2.39 -0.85
CA ILE A 31 3.64 2.37 -2.26
C ILE A 31 4.56 3.32 -3.01
N GLU A 32 5.44 2.75 -3.85
CA GLU A 32 6.27 3.52 -4.76
C GLU A 32 5.44 3.92 -5.99
N LYS A 33 5.29 5.22 -6.23
CA LYS A 33 4.57 5.76 -7.37
C LYS A 33 5.52 5.93 -8.55
N THR A 34 4.97 5.96 -9.75
CA THR A 34 5.74 6.11 -11.00
C THR A 34 6.41 7.49 -11.14
N ASP A 35 6.00 8.47 -10.35
CA ASP A 35 6.56 9.83 -10.29
C ASP A 35 7.66 9.96 -9.23
N ASN A 36 8.21 8.84 -8.74
CA ASN A 36 9.21 8.75 -7.66
C ASN A 36 8.76 9.26 -6.28
N SER A 37 7.49 9.64 -6.12
CA SER A 37 6.92 9.88 -4.79
C SER A 37 6.49 8.57 -4.13
N ARG A 38 6.29 8.59 -2.82
CA ARG A 38 5.90 7.40 -2.05
C ARG A 38 4.70 7.71 -1.16
N ILE A 39 3.79 6.75 -1.05
CA ILE A 39 2.80 6.73 0.04
C ILE A 39 3.33 5.80 1.12
N ILE A 40 3.45 6.29 2.34
CA ILE A 40 3.88 5.52 3.51
C ILE A 40 2.67 5.34 4.42
N ILE A 41 2.40 4.09 4.81
CA ILE A 41 1.30 3.72 5.71
C ILE A 41 1.92 3.06 6.94
N ASP A 42 1.96 3.77 8.06
CA ASP A 42 2.41 3.27 9.36
C ASP A 42 1.25 2.63 10.13
N ASN A 43 1.58 1.74 11.07
CA ASN A 43 0.62 0.92 11.83
C ASN A 43 -0.45 0.23 10.95
N PRO A 44 -0.07 -0.43 9.84
CA PRO A 44 -1.05 -0.88 8.86
C PRO A 44 -1.83 -2.11 9.34
N SER A 45 -3.15 -2.08 9.14
CA SER A 45 -4.01 -3.26 9.12
C SER A 45 -4.10 -3.77 7.67
N VAL A 46 -3.52 -4.95 7.41
CA VAL A 46 -3.42 -5.51 6.05
C VAL A 46 -4.17 -6.84 5.95
N THR A 47 -5.07 -6.94 4.98
CA THR A 47 -5.77 -8.19 4.64
C THR A 47 -5.50 -8.56 3.19
N LYS A 48 -4.92 -9.75 2.97
CA LYS A 48 -4.76 -10.34 1.63
C LYS A 48 -5.98 -11.17 1.28
N ILE A 49 -6.53 -10.94 0.11
CA ILE A 49 -7.67 -11.66 -0.45
C ILE A 49 -7.19 -12.33 -1.74
N LYS A 50 -7.34 -13.65 -1.83
CA LYS A 50 -7.03 -14.41 -3.04
C LYS A 50 -8.33 -14.89 -3.66
N MET A 51 -8.56 -14.59 -4.93
CA MET A 51 -9.75 -15.00 -5.69
C MET A 51 -9.35 -15.35 -7.12
N GLN A 52 -9.69 -16.57 -7.58
CA GLN A 52 -9.45 -17.03 -8.96
C GLN A 52 -8.03 -16.78 -9.50
N GLY A 53 -7.00 -16.90 -8.64
CA GLY A 53 -5.60 -16.68 -9.01
C GLY A 53 -5.12 -15.24 -8.94
N GLN A 54 -6.02 -14.27 -8.69
CA GLN A 54 -5.65 -12.90 -8.39
C GLN A 54 -5.53 -12.71 -6.87
N GLU A 55 -4.56 -11.88 -6.47
CA GLU A 55 -4.36 -11.49 -5.08
C GLU A 55 -4.59 -9.98 -4.97
N THR A 56 -5.44 -9.59 -4.04
CA THR A 56 -5.73 -8.20 -3.71
C THR A 56 -5.43 -7.94 -2.25
N PHE A 57 -5.07 -6.70 -1.92
CA PHE A 57 -4.77 -6.29 -0.55
C PHE A 57 -5.71 -5.16 -0.15
N GLN A 58 -6.32 -5.29 1.02
CA GLN A 58 -6.99 -4.19 1.69
C GLN A 58 -6.07 -3.67 2.79
N ILE A 59 -5.72 -2.38 2.73
CA ILE A 59 -4.76 -1.76 3.62
C ILE A 59 -5.40 -0.51 4.23
N ALA A 60 -5.31 -0.37 5.54
CA ALA A 60 -5.69 0.83 6.29
C ALA A 60 -4.61 1.15 7.33
N GLY A 61 -4.40 2.42 7.66
CA GLY A 61 -3.40 2.85 8.64
C GLY A 61 -3.17 4.35 8.59
N ASP A 62 -2.07 4.80 9.20
CA ASP A 62 -1.66 6.21 9.24
C ASP A 62 -0.92 6.56 7.93
N ILE A 63 -1.54 7.39 7.07
CA ILE A 63 -1.06 7.66 5.71
C ILE A 63 -0.26 8.96 5.65
N SER A 64 0.92 8.91 5.03
CA SER A 64 1.74 10.07 4.69
C SER A 64 2.30 9.97 3.27
N GLU A 65 2.69 11.09 2.67
CA GLU A 65 3.28 11.15 1.33
C GLU A 65 4.69 11.75 1.41
N GLU A 66 5.66 11.03 0.83
CA GLU A 66 7.02 11.51 0.62
C GLU A 66 7.11 11.96 -0.85
N SER A 67 7.26 13.26 -1.07
CA SER A 67 7.46 13.81 -2.42
C SER A 67 8.74 13.22 -3.02
N ALA A 68 8.76 13.01 -4.34
CA ALA A 68 10.02 12.78 -5.03
C ALA A 68 10.92 13.95 -4.68
N LYS A 69 12.01 13.69 -3.94
CA LYS A 69 13.02 14.73 -3.77
C LYS A 69 13.44 15.10 -5.18
N GLU A 70 13.21 16.36 -5.55
CA GLU A 70 13.99 16.95 -6.61
C GLU A 70 15.43 16.72 -6.19
N GLU A 71 16.11 15.82 -6.88
CA GLU A 71 17.56 15.75 -6.87
C GLU A 71 18.00 17.12 -7.39
N THR A 72 18.04 18.10 -6.48
CA THR A 72 18.85 19.28 -6.65
C THR A 72 20.26 18.71 -6.73
N SER A 73 20.70 18.47 -7.97
CA SER A 73 22.05 18.04 -8.22
C SER A 73 22.95 19.00 -7.47
N GLU A 74 23.90 18.47 -6.70
CA GLU A 74 24.92 19.31 -6.06
C GLU A 74 25.67 20.18 -7.10
N GLU A 75 25.58 19.83 -8.40
CA GLU A 75 26.07 20.59 -9.54
C GLU A 75 25.28 21.89 -9.78
N ASP A 76 23.96 21.90 -9.59
CA ASP A 76 23.14 23.13 -9.70
C ASP A 76 23.45 24.11 -8.57
N ILE A 77 23.70 23.59 -7.37
CA ILE A 77 24.08 24.42 -6.21
C ILE A 77 25.47 25.05 -6.43
N LYS A 78 26.43 24.30 -7.00
CA LYS A 78 27.75 24.84 -7.36
C LYS A 78 27.67 25.91 -8.44
N MET A 79 26.84 25.73 -9.47
CA MET A 79 26.71 26.72 -10.56
C MET A 79 26.15 28.07 -10.08
N ILE A 80 25.28 28.08 -9.08
CA ILE A 80 24.70 29.32 -8.51
C ILE A 80 25.75 30.09 -7.69
N ILE A 81 26.62 29.38 -6.96
CA ILE A 81 27.68 29.97 -6.15
C ILE A 81 28.77 30.61 -7.04
N GLU A 82 29.11 29.99 -8.17
CA GLU A 82 30.09 30.56 -9.11
C GLU A 82 29.55 31.75 -9.92
N LYS A 83 28.24 31.84 -10.15
CA LYS A 83 27.63 32.97 -10.91
C LYS A 83 27.39 34.24 -10.10
N THR A 84 27.63 34.22 -8.79
CA THR A 84 27.45 35.38 -7.90
C THR A 84 28.75 35.83 -7.22
N GLY A 85 29.89 35.21 -7.55
CA GLY A 85 31.24 35.61 -7.17
C GLY A 85 31.94 36.48 -8.21
#